data_AF-A0A0M7B5Y4-F1
#
_entry.id   AF-A0A0M7B5Y4-F1
#
_cell.length_a   1.000
_cell.length_b   1.000
_cell.length_c   1.000
_cell.angle_alpha   90.00
_cell.angle_beta   90.00
_cell.angle_gamma   90.00
#
_symmetry.space_group_name_H-M   'P 1'
#
loop_
_entity.id
_entity.type
_entity.pdbx_description
1 polymer ?
#
loop_
_entity_poly.entity_id
_entity_poly.type
_entity_poly.pdbx_seq_one_letter_code
_entity_poly.pdbx_strand_id
1 'polypeptide(L)'
;MANALDQAAPLAEWDLPPEFATLRRLMEARMIKAGRREYVQVLRLLETFDIVDLHAAVKKALQLGAVGFDAVKHLVLCQVERRPPKLDLDVYPYLPRADVATTAVLYPQVWKFA
;
A
#
# COMPACT_ATOMS: atom_id res chain seq x y z
N MET A 1 30.22 -4.36 5.74
CA MET A 1 28.75 -4.29 5.85
C MET A 1 28.25 -3.40 4.73
N ALA A 2 27.94 -4.00 3.58
CA ALA A 2 27.55 -3.29 2.37
C ALA A 2 26.11 -2.79 2.50
N ASN A 3 25.91 -1.51 2.20
CA ASN A 3 24.65 -0.79 2.30
C ASN A 3 23.69 -1.33 1.23
N ALA A 4 22.60 -2.00 1.62
CA ALA A 4 21.65 -2.63 0.69
C ALA A 4 20.97 -1.65 -0.29
N LEU A 5 21.17 -0.34 -0.11
CA LEU A 5 20.72 0.71 -1.02
C LEU A 5 21.59 0.85 -2.28
N ASP A 6 22.87 0.42 -2.24
CA ASP A 6 23.76 0.52 -3.40
C ASP A 6 23.41 -0.50 -4.51
N GLN A 7 22.68 -1.57 -4.17
CA GLN A 7 22.18 -2.52 -5.17
C GLN A 7 20.92 -2.02 -5.91
N ALA A 8 20.37 -0.87 -5.53
CA ALA A 8 19.29 -0.19 -6.24
C ALA A 8 19.79 1.02 -7.06
N ALA A 9 21.10 1.19 -7.20
CA ALA A 9 21.70 2.25 -8.02
C ALA A 9 21.13 2.36 -9.46
N PRO A 10 20.73 1.26 -10.15
CA PRO A 10 20.12 1.38 -11.48
C PRO A 10 18.72 2.01 -11.50
N LEU A 11 18.04 2.09 -10.35
CA LEU A 11 16.67 2.61 -10.23
C LEU A 11 16.61 4.09 -9.83
N ALA A 12 17.76 4.69 -9.46
CA ALA A 12 17.86 6.10 -9.12
C ALA A 12 17.87 7.03 -10.35
N GLU A 13 18.17 6.49 -11.54
CA GLU A 13 18.16 7.22 -12.82
C GLU A 13 16.80 7.17 -13.54
N TRP A 14 15.79 6.52 -12.95
CA TRP A 14 14.44 6.51 -13.52
C TRP A 14 13.66 7.74 -13.04
N ASP A 15 13.04 8.46 -13.97
CA ASP A 15 12.14 9.58 -13.70
C ASP A 15 10.83 9.05 -13.07
N LEU A 16 10.92 8.66 -11.80
CA LEU A 16 9.83 8.04 -11.07
C LEU A 16 8.79 9.10 -10.67
N PRO A 17 7.49 8.80 -10.80
CA PRO A 17 6.43 9.68 -10.31
C PRO A 17 6.60 10.04 -8.83
N PRO A 18 6.22 11.28 -8.42
CA PRO A 18 6.43 11.79 -7.07
C PRO A 18 5.74 10.94 -5.97
N GLU A 19 4.72 10.17 -6.32
CA GLU A 19 4.04 9.20 -5.47
C GLU A 19 5.01 8.15 -4.90
N PHE A 20 6.02 7.73 -5.65
CA PHE A 20 7.04 6.78 -5.17
C PHE A 20 7.90 7.38 -4.06
N ALA A 21 8.27 8.66 -4.18
CA ALA A 21 9.00 9.36 -3.12
C ALA A 21 8.15 9.51 -1.85
N THR A 22 6.85 9.73 -2.01
CA THR A 22 5.89 9.79 -0.89
C THR A 22 5.76 8.43 -0.21
N LEU A 23 5.62 7.34 -0.98
CA LEU A 23 5.57 5.98 -0.47
C LEU A 23 6.83 5.63 0.33
N ARG A 24 8.02 5.96 -0.21
CA ARG A 24 9.31 5.75 0.46
C ARG A 24 9.35 6.42 1.83
N ARG A 25 9.00 7.71 1.91
CA ARG A 25 8.99 8.46 3.18
C ARG A 25 8.05 7.82 4.20
N LEU A 26 6.86 7.38 3.78
CA LEU A 26 5.90 6.73 4.67
C LEU A 26 6.38 5.35 5.14
N MET A 27 6.96 4.54 4.26
CA MET A 27 7.55 3.24 4.63
C MET A 27 8.71 3.40 5.61
N GLU A 28 9.63 4.33 5.34
CA GLU A 28 10.77 4.63 6.22
C GLU A 28 10.30 5.13 7.60
N ALA A 29 9.27 5.98 7.64
CA ALA A 29 8.71 6.50 8.89
C ALA A 29 7.97 5.43 9.70
N ARG A 30 7.24 4.51 9.04
CA ARG A 30 6.39 3.51 9.72
C ARG A 30 7.14 2.23 10.08
N MET A 31 8.15 1.83 9.31
CA MET A 31 8.70 0.46 9.37
C MET A 31 10.16 0.37 9.82
N ILE A 32 10.68 1.39 10.52
CA ILE A 32 12.03 1.46 11.11
C ILE A 32 13.11 0.86 10.18
N LYS A 33 13.59 -0.37 10.48
CA LYS A 33 14.67 -1.03 9.73
C LYS A 33 14.19 -1.68 8.42
N ALA A 34 12.91 -2.05 8.33
CA ALA A 34 12.35 -2.77 7.20
C ALA A 34 11.89 -1.84 6.06
N GLY A 35 11.55 -0.58 6.35
CA GLY A 35 10.92 0.33 5.37
C GLY A 35 11.72 0.52 4.10
N ARG A 36 13.05 0.70 4.20
CA ARG A 36 13.92 0.81 3.02
C ARG A 36 13.97 -0.48 2.21
N ARG A 37 14.00 -1.64 2.88
CA ARG A 37 14.03 -2.95 2.21
C ARG A 37 12.73 -3.20 1.45
N GLU A 38 11.59 -2.89 2.06
CA GLU A 38 10.29 -3.04 1.39
C GLU A 38 10.13 -2.07 0.23
N TYR A 39 10.62 -0.84 0.36
CA TYR A 39 10.62 0.10 -0.76
C TYR A 39 11.45 -0.43 -1.94
N VAL A 40 12.62 -1.02 -1.68
CA VAL A 40 13.41 -1.69 -2.73
C VAL A 40 12.62 -2.87 -3.34
N GLN A 41 11.89 -3.65 -2.54
CA GLN A 41 11.04 -4.72 -3.06
C GLN A 41 9.89 -4.18 -3.95
N VAL A 42 9.30 -3.03 -3.59
CA VAL A 42 8.30 -2.35 -4.45
C VAL A 42 8.92 -1.94 -5.78
N LEU A 43 10.13 -1.36 -5.78
CA LEU A 43 10.80 -1.00 -7.03
C LEU A 43 11.13 -2.22 -7.89
N ARG A 44 11.50 -3.36 -7.28
CA ARG A 44 11.72 -4.62 -8.02
C ARG A 44 10.46 -5.18 -8.70
N LEU A 45 9.26 -4.71 -8.36
CA LEU A 45 8.05 -5.06 -9.11
C LEU A 45 8.12 -4.58 -10.57
N LEU A 46 8.90 -3.54 -10.86
CA LEU A 46 9.15 -3.06 -12.23
C LEU A 46 9.88 -4.08 -13.11
N GLU A 47 10.51 -5.11 -12.53
CA GLU A 47 11.09 -6.21 -13.28
C GLU A 47 10.01 -7.11 -13.93
N THR A 48 8.76 -7.03 -13.46
CA THR A 48 7.64 -7.90 -13.89
C THR A 48 6.42 -7.12 -14.37
N PHE A 49 6.20 -5.91 -13.87
CA PHE A 49 5.03 -5.09 -14.14
C PHE A 49 5.41 -3.77 -14.80
N ASP A 50 4.53 -3.25 -15.64
CA ASP A 50 4.70 -1.94 -16.27
C ASP A 50 4.66 -0.82 -15.21
N ILE A 51 5.41 0.26 -15.46
CA ILE A 51 5.44 1.43 -14.57
C ILE A 51 4.08 2.09 -14.42
N VAL A 52 3.23 2.04 -15.45
CA VAL A 52 1.87 2.61 -15.43
C VAL A 52 0.99 1.86 -14.43
N ASP A 53 1.03 0.53 -14.46
CA ASP A 53 0.27 -0.33 -13.54
C ASP A 53 0.83 -0.19 -12.11
N LEU A 54 2.16 -0.22 -11.94
CA LEU A 54 2.76 -0.02 -10.62
C LEU A 54 2.45 1.36 -10.03
N HIS A 55 2.50 2.41 -10.84
CA HIS A 55 2.15 3.75 -10.41
C HIS A 55 0.68 3.84 -9.97
N ALA A 56 -0.25 3.26 -10.74
CA ALA A 56 -1.66 3.20 -10.36
C ALA A 56 -1.86 2.48 -9.01
N ALA A 57 -1.17 1.36 -8.78
CA ALA A 57 -1.20 0.64 -7.52
C ALA A 57 -0.60 1.44 -6.35
N VAL A 58 0.54 2.11 -6.54
CA VAL A 58 1.17 2.97 -5.53
C VAL A 58 0.24 4.12 -5.14
N LYS A 59 -0.37 4.79 -6.13
CA LYS A 59 -1.36 5.84 -5.88
C LYS A 59 -2.56 5.31 -5.08
N LYS A 60 -3.05 4.11 -5.41
CA LYS A 60 -4.14 3.48 -4.67
C LYS A 60 -3.74 3.09 -3.25
N ALA A 61 -2.53 2.57 -3.05
CA ALA A 61 -2.01 2.23 -1.73
C ALA A 61 -1.92 3.46 -0.82
N LEU A 62 -1.45 4.59 -1.37
CA LEU A 62 -1.41 5.87 -0.67
C LEU A 62 -2.81 6.36 -0.28
N GLN A 63 -3.79 6.27 -1.19
CA GLN A 63 -5.19 6.62 -0.91
C GLN A 63 -5.83 5.77 0.19
N LEU A 64 -5.51 4.47 0.21
CA LEU A 64 -6.03 3.53 1.22
C LEU A 64 -5.26 3.58 2.55
N GLY A 65 -4.12 4.27 2.60
CA GLY A 65 -3.20 4.25 3.75
C GLY A 65 -2.49 2.90 3.97
N ALA A 66 -2.66 1.95 3.04
CA ALA A 66 -2.10 0.59 3.08
C ALA A 66 -0.66 0.59 2.55
N VAL A 67 0.24 1.18 3.33
CA VAL A 67 1.65 1.39 2.96
C VAL A 67 2.50 0.21 3.42
N GLY A 68 2.68 -0.78 2.54
CA GLY A 68 3.50 -1.97 2.75
C GLY A 68 3.73 -2.70 1.41
N PHE A 69 4.80 -3.49 1.30
CA PHE A 69 5.14 -4.19 0.05
C PHE A 69 3.99 -5.10 -0.43
N ASP A 70 3.44 -5.94 0.45
CA ASP A 70 2.39 -6.89 0.08
C ASP A 70 1.11 -6.20 -0.38
N ALA A 71 0.79 -5.03 0.20
CA ALA A 71 -0.37 -4.24 -0.22
C ALA A 71 -0.21 -3.71 -1.65
N VAL A 72 0.96 -3.13 -1.98
CA VAL A 72 1.25 -2.65 -3.34
C VAL A 72 1.25 -3.81 -4.32
N LYS A 73 1.93 -4.91 -4.01
CA LYS A 73 1.96 -6.11 -4.85
C LYS A 73 0.56 -6.65 -5.15
N HIS A 74 -0.31 -6.71 -4.14
CA HIS A 74 -1.68 -7.17 -4.31
C HIS A 74 -2.49 -6.23 -5.21
N LEU A 75 -2.34 -4.91 -5.04
CA LEU A 75 -3.04 -3.92 -5.86
C LEU A 75 -2.62 -3.98 -7.33
N VAL A 76 -1.32 -4.13 -7.61
CA VAL A 76 -0.82 -4.31 -8.99
C VAL A 76 -1.41 -5.58 -9.60
N LEU A 77 -1.40 -6.69 -8.87
CA LEU A 77 -1.95 -7.95 -9.36
C LEU A 77 -3.45 -7.81 -9.67
N CYS A 78 -4.23 -7.17 -8.80
CA CYS A 78 -5.65 -6.93 -9.02
C CYS A 78 -5.91 -6.09 -10.28
N GLN A 79 -5.08 -5.08 -10.55
CA GLN A 79 -5.20 -4.22 -11.72
C GLN A 79 -4.92 -4.99 -13.01
N VAL A 80 -3.82 -5.74 -13.05
CA VAL A 80 -3.40 -6.53 -14.22
C VAL A 80 -4.38 -7.67 -14.50
N GLU A 81 -4.83 -8.38 -13.47
CA GLU A 81 -5.81 -9.48 -13.63
C GLU A 81 -7.22 -8.97 -13.99
N ARG A 82 -7.47 -7.65 -13.96
CA ARG A 82 -8.80 -7.01 -14.14
C ARG A 82 -9.89 -7.70 -13.31
N ARG A 83 -9.55 -8.23 -12.13
CA ARG A 83 -10.51 -8.97 -11.31
C ARG A 83 -11.59 -7.98 -10.85
N PRO A 84 -12.85 -8.14 -11.27
CA PRO A 84 -13.92 -7.34 -10.70
C PRO A 84 -13.97 -7.61 -9.20
N PRO A 85 -14.29 -6.61 -8.36
CA PRO A 85 -14.51 -6.84 -6.94
C PRO A 85 -15.55 -7.96 -6.81
N LYS A 86 -15.13 -9.09 -6.24
CA LYS A 86 -15.98 -10.30 -6.14
C LYS A 86 -17.18 -10.12 -5.22
N LEU A 87 -17.27 -8.99 -4.54
CA LEU A 87 -18.34 -8.68 -3.61
C LEU A 87 -19.30 -7.70 -4.27
N ASP A 88 -20.24 -8.24 -5.04
CA ASP A 88 -21.44 -7.53 -5.49
C ASP A 88 -22.55 -7.81 -4.49
N LEU A 89 -22.84 -6.83 -3.62
CA LEU A 89 -23.87 -6.96 -2.59
C LEU A 89 -25.29 -6.83 -3.17
N ASP A 90 -25.44 -6.32 -4.40
CA ASP A 90 -26.74 -6.14 -5.06
C ASP A 90 -27.27 -7.44 -5.67
N VAL A 91 -26.40 -8.45 -5.86
CA VAL A 91 -26.75 -9.78 -6.41
C VAL A 91 -27.22 -10.76 -5.33
N TYR A 92 -27.24 -10.37 -4.06
CA TYR A 92 -27.70 -11.21 -2.95
C TYR A 92 -29.10 -10.80 -2.45
N PRO A 93 -30.19 -11.34 -3.04
CA PRO A 93 -31.56 -10.97 -2.69
C PRO A 93 -31.97 -11.28 -1.25
N TYR A 94 -31.17 -12.08 -0.54
CA TYR A 94 -31.36 -12.43 0.86
C TYR A 94 -30.39 -11.73 1.82
N LEU A 95 -29.48 -10.88 1.31
CA LEU A 95 -28.56 -10.15 2.18
C LEU A 95 -29.28 -8.92 2.74
N PRO A 96 -29.50 -8.82 4.07
CA PRO A 96 -30.03 -7.62 4.67
C PRO A 96 -29.09 -6.45 4.35
N ARG A 97 -29.62 -5.28 3.99
CA ARG A 97 -28.80 -4.08 3.80
C ARG A 97 -27.94 -3.87 5.05
N ALA A 98 -26.63 -3.90 4.88
CA ALA A 98 -25.69 -3.69 5.98
C ALA A 98 -25.69 -2.20 6.35
N ASP A 99 -26.48 -1.84 7.35
CA ASP A 99 -26.41 -0.51 7.97
C ASP A 99 -25.25 -0.52 8.98
N VAL A 100 -24.04 -0.25 8.47
CA VAL A 100 -22.83 -0.21 9.30
C VAL A 100 -22.73 1.14 9.98
N ALA A 101 -23.05 1.17 11.27
CA ALA A 101 -22.74 2.32 12.12
C ALA A 101 -21.22 2.58 12.10
N THR A 102 -20.83 3.82 11.81
CA THR A 102 -19.43 4.23 11.91
C THR A 102 -19.02 4.19 13.38
N THR A 103 -18.21 3.21 13.78
CA THR A 103 -17.62 3.17 15.12
C THR A 103 -16.61 4.30 15.23
N ALA A 104 -17.05 5.45 15.74
CA ALA A 104 -16.15 6.48 16.23
C ALA A 104 -15.41 5.92 17.45
N VAL A 105 -14.10 5.75 17.34
CA VAL A 105 -13.26 5.37 18.47
C VAL A 105 -13.18 6.59 19.40
N LEU A 106 -14.04 6.64 20.42
CA LEU A 106 -13.87 7.56 21.53
C LEU A 106 -12.69 7.05 22.35
N TYR A 107 -11.54 7.75 22.29
CA TYR A 107 -10.46 7.54 23.24
C TYR A 107 -11.00 7.75 24.66
N PRO A 108 -11.02 6.74 25.54
CA PRO A 108 -11.39 6.96 26.93
C PRO A 108 -10.20 7.65 27.60
N GLN A 109 -10.34 8.95 27.85
CA GLN A 109 -9.57 9.61 28.89
C GLN A 109 -9.91 8.96 30.23
N VAL A 110 -8.93 8.88 31.11
CA VAL A 110 -9.03 8.63 32.56
C VAL A 110 -9.01 7.16 33.01
N TRP A 111 -7.82 6.55 32.98
CA TRP A 111 -7.38 5.68 34.08
C TRP A 111 -6.74 6.56 35.17
N LYS A 112 -7.52 6.96 36.18
CA LYS A 112 -7.00 7.50 37.45
C LYS A 112 -7.65 6.73 38.61
N PHE A 113 -7.04 5.61 38.97
CA PHE A 113 -7.07 5.12 40.34
C PHE A 113 -5.66 5.30 40.90
N ALA A 114 -5.49 6.34 41.70
CA ALA A 114 -4.46 6.50 42.72
C ALA A 114 -5.12 7.31 43.86
#